data_AF-A0A1G4V173-F1
#
_entry.id   AF-A0A1G4V173-F1
#
_cell.length_a   1.000
_cell.length_b   1.000
_cell.length_c   1.000
_cell.angle_alpha   90.00
_cell.angle_beta   90.00
_cell.angle_gamma   90.00
#
_symmetry.space_group_name_H-M   'P 1'
#
loop_
_entity.id
_entity.type
_entity.pdbx_description
1 polymer ?
#
loop_
_entity_poly.entity_id
_entity_poly.type
_entity_poly.pdbx_seq_one_letter_code
_entity_poly.pdbx_strand_id
1 'polypeptide(L)'
;MSQCVTSAGKKDEKSNDPNDKYNSKVRIVRRALMYIGGFFIIVAFVLLFFDVKPRSEEVTHEYGEYLSHNPLDYMDGLKWSVKLAKMDFSAVDETKVGVYPVKVKHGFEDYEIALEIKDTTPPKVTLKGLKYVAELNKPSFAKDYVATCLDADSDVTFSFLNAEGDNTIAKEEDGSAVFTDMGVHPITLMATDSSGNYSSFYLSMIVDTPPEIHTYSLDTEYYVALGDTIDLKKDVYAVDYVDGTTTENIKIKVPDYSSEEGDYTIHYSVTDSNGLTTEKDGVIHSYSALKIQDMFNTDRIEPHYLNVEGIINPYDAGYTIDEDIDAAIERIKHCVAHIYYRKEYATYWGSGFIVKINDDDIIVCTNQHVVKDEEEVQVCLYDGTEVTGHVVATSVTPDVAFVRINREDLEPSFVTSLKTIHINLNYYKTISSKPRFGMGMYVINANGSEMFKRTGYIVRKTGYLAEYFENFDYPVMEVSVRLTPGVSGSAIIDAHANLLCMAAFYWDHNGSREYYGVSLEDILDFYEDVFGERLEYY
;
A
#
# COMPACT_ATOMS: atom_id res chain seq x y z
N MET A 1 86.46 95.61 47.87
CA MET A 1 86.42 95.59 49.35
C MET A 1 86.70 94.16 49.77
N SER A 2 87.93 93.89 50.24
CA SER A 2 88.24 93.51 51.64
C SER A 2 87.61 92.15 52.03
N GLN A 3 88.31 91.10 52.42
CA GLN A 3 89.63 91.02 53.07
C GLN A 3 90.38 89.75 52.67
N CYS A 4 91.69 89.92 52.59
CA CYS A 4 92.73 88.92 52.72
C CYS A 4 92.99 88.69 54.22
N VAL A 5 93.09 87.43 54.68
CA VAL A 5 93.96 87.06 55.81
C VAL A 5 94.61 85.71 55.48
N THR A 6 95.93 85.72 55.63
CA THR A 6 96.94 84.73 55.25
C THR A 6 97.44 83.93 56.45
N SER A 7 98.21 82.89 56.10
CA SER A 7 99.25 82.21 56.90
C SER A 7 98.76 81.06 57.78
N ALA A 8 99.49 79.97 58.00
CA ALA A 8 100.87 79.58 57.69
C ALA A 8 100.86 78.04 57.57
N GLY A 9 101.62 77.38 56.70
CA GLY A 9 103.05 77.19 56.86
C GLY A 9 103.38 76.00 57.78
N LYS A 10 103.60 74.82 57.20
CA LYS A 10 104.58 73.83 57.70
C LYS A 10 104.94 72.84 56.59
N LYS A 11 106.18 72.96 56.10
CA LYS A 11 106.94 71.84 55.54
C LYS A 11 107.18 70.88 56.70
N ASP A 12 106.90 69.59 56.52
CA ASP A 12 107.60 68.54 57.22
C ASP A 12 107.77 67.34 56.25
N GLU A 13 109.04 67.06 56.00
CA GLU A 13 109.68 65.78 55.63
C GLU A 13 108.92 64.76 54.76
N LYS A 14 109.49 64.52 53.56
CA LYS A 14 109.38 63.22 52.90
C LYS A 14 110.01 62.16 53.81
N SER A 15 109.18 61.43 54.55
CA SER A 15 109.59 60.15 55.12
C SER A 15 109.74 59.15 53.97
N ASN A 16 110.96 58.65 53.77
CA ASN A 16 111.23 57.48 52.94
C ASN A 16 110.98 56.23 53.79
N ASP A 17 109.73 56.04 54.25
CA ASP A 17 109.30 54.82 54.93
C ASP A 17 108.69 53.85 53.90
N PRO A 18 109.29 52.65 53.67
CA PRO A 18 108.74 51.62 52.81
C PRO A 18 107.30 51.17 53.18
N ASN A 19 106.86 51.40 54.42
CA ASN A 19 105.55 50.98 54.92
C ASN A 19 104.36 51.84 54.48
N ASP A 20 104.56 53.09 54.05
CA ASP A 20 103.44 53.98 53.70
C ASP A 20 102.91 53.72 52.26
N LYS A 21 103.81 53.32 51.35
CA LYS A 21 103.44 52.76 50.03
C LYS A 21 102.79 51.37 50.15
N TYR A 22 103.13 50.60 51.19
CA TYR A 22 102.53 49.29 51.46
C TYR A 22 101.09 49.44 51.99
N ASN A 23 100.86 50.38 52.93
CA ASN A 23 99.54 50.62 53.53
C ASN A 23 98.49 51.24 52.59
N SER A 24 98.89 52.06 51.61
CA SER A 24 97.98 52.56 50.57
C SER A 24 97.51 51.46 49.62
N LYS A 25 98.41 50.55 49.19
CA LYS A 25 98.05 49.37 48.38
C LYS A 25 97.14 48.40 49.15
N VAL A 26 97.41 48.16 50.43
CA VAL A 26 96.60 47.28 51.28
C VAL A 26 95.19 47.87 51.52
N ARG A 27 95.03 49.19 51.70
CA ARG A 27 93.70 49.84 51.79
C ARG A 27 92.88 49.75 50.51
N ILE A 28 93.52 49.85 49.34
CA ILE A 28 92.85 49.68 48.04
C ILE A 28 92.41 48.22 47.86
N VAL A 29 93.26 47.25 48.20
CA VAL A 29 92.94 45.82 48.15
C VAL A 29 91.83 45.45 49.14
N ARG A 30 91.79 46.02 50.34
CA ARG A 30 90.71 45.78 51.33
C ARG A 30 89.36 46.36 50.91
N ARG A 31 89.35 47.54 50.29
CA ARG A 31 88.13 48.12 49.70
C ARG A 31 87.67 47.30 48.51
N ALA A 32 88.58 46.89 47.63
CA ALA A 32 88.28 45.99 46.52
C ALA A 32 87.69 44.65 47.02
N LEU A 33 88.26 44.03 48.05
CA LEU A 33 87.73 42.80 48.66
C LEU A 33 86.36 42.98 49.33
N MET A 34 86.06 44.13 49.95
CA MET A 34 84.70 44.43 50.44
C MET A 34 83.69 44.67 49.32
N TYR A 35 84.09 45.37 48.24
CA TYR A 35 83.22 45.52 47.07
C TYR A 35 83.00 44.19 46.37
N ILE A 36 84.01 43.33 46.29
CA ILE A 36 83.92 41.97 45.76
C ILE A 36 83.03 41.11 46.66
N GLY A 37 83.20 41.15 47.99
CA GLY A 37 82.38 40.40 48.94
C GLY A 37 80.93 40.87 49.00
N GLY A 38 80.69 42.19 48.99
CA GLY A 38 79.35 42.78 48.89
C GLY A 38 78.69 42.49 47.54
N PHE A 39 79.47 42.48 46.45
CA PHE A 39 79.03 42.02 45.15
C PHE A 39 78.64 40.54 45.18
N PHE A 40 79.43 39.67 45.80
CA PHE A 40 79.08 38.25 45.96
C PHE A 40 77.85 38.02 46.85
N ILE A 41 77.61 38.83 47.88
CA ILE A 41 76.40 38.75 48.70
C ILE A 41 75.19 39.23 47.90
N ILE A 42 75.29 40.35 47.16
CA ILE A 42 74.22 40.83 46.28
C ILE A 42 73.93 39.80 45.18
N VAL A 43 74.96 39.20 44.59
CA VAL A 43 74.83 38.14 43.58
C VAL A 43 74.20 36.89 44.19
N ALA A 44 74.62 36.44 45.38
CA ALA A 44 74.00 35.30 46.06
C ALA A 44 72.55 35.58 46.49
N PHE A 45 72.24 36.82 46.89
CA PHE A 45 70.89 37.27 47.20
C PHE A 45 70.03 37.32 45.93
N VAL A 46 70.56 37.83 44.81
CA VAL A 46 69.87 37.76 43.51
C VAL A 46 69.65 36.31 43.08
N LEU A 47 70.65 35.43 43.23
CA LEU A 47 70.54 34.02 42.85
C LEU A 47 69.55 33.23 43.72
N LEU A 48 69.49 33.50 45.04
CA LEU A 48 68.54 32.83 45.96
C LEU A 48 67.09 33.29 45.78
N PHE A 49 66.87 34.54 45.36
CA PHE A 49 65.53 35.11 45.19
C PHE A 49 64.99 34.97 43.76
N PHE A 50 65.84 34.60 42.79
CA PHE A 50 65.46 34.29 41.40
C PHE A 50 65.39 32.78 41.12
N ASP A 51 65.45 31.91 42.15
CA ASP A 51 65.24 30.46 42.00
C ASP A 51 63.75 30.19 41.71
N VAL A 52 63.44 30.05 40.41
CA VAL A 52 62.11 29.77 39.88
C VAL A 52 62.23 28.52 39.01
N LYS A 53 61.31 27.57 39.14
CA LYS A 53 61.31 26.34 38.33
C LYS A 53 59.90 26.01 37.87
N PRO A 54 59.73 25.30 36.75
CA PRO A 54 58.43 24.75 36.39
C PRO A 54 57.90 23.86 37.53
N ARG A 55 56.60 23.95 37.82
CA ARG A 55 55.92 23.03 38.76
C ARG A 55 55.96 21.58 38.28
N SER A 56 55.85 21.43 36.96
CA SER A 56 55.88 20.18 36.24
C SER A 56 56.50 20.44 34.86
N GLU A 57 57.14 19.43 34.29
CA GLU A 57 57.62 19.47 32.91
C GLU A 57 56.45 19.31 31.91
N GLU A 58 55.33 18.76 32.38
CA GLU A 58 54.10 18.54 31.62
C GLU A 58 52.87 19.06 32.38
N VAL A 59 52.00 19.78 31.69
CA VAL A 59 50.76 20.33 32.24
C VAL A 59 49.62 19.97 31.30
N THR A 60 48.61 19.25 31.81
CA THR A 60 47.40 18.95 31.05
C THR A 60 46.35 20.06 31.25
N HIS A 61 45.73 20.51 30.17
CA HIS A 61 44.66 21.49 30.14
C HIS A 61 43.45 20.92 29.40
N GLU A 62 42.25 21.14 29.95
CA GLU A 62 41.01 20.64 29.38
C GLU A 62 40.61 21.44 28.13
N TYR A 63 40.31 20.74 27.04
CA TYR A 63 39.88 21.36 25.79
C TYR A 63 38.60 22.18 25.97
N GLY A 64 38.56 23.39 25.38
CA GLY A 64 37.42 24.31 25.49
C GLY A 64 37.31 25.08 26.81
N GLU A 65 38.09 24.76 27.84
CA GLU A 65 38.19 25.57 29.06
C GLU A 65 39.17 26.74 28.90
N TYR A 66 39.01 27.77 29.73
CA TYR A 66 39.87 28.95 29.72
C TYR A 66 41.32 28.62 30.13
N LEU A 67 42.27 28.81 29.21
CA LEU A 67 43.69 28.62 29.47
C LEU A 67 44.27 29.83 30.23
N SER A 68 44.77 29.60 31.45
CA SER A 68 45.42 30.65 32.22
C SER A 68 46.75 31.08 31.62
N HIS A 69 47.00 32.38 31.54
CA HIS A 69 48.27 32.96 31.09
C HIS A 69 49.12 33.51 32.26
N ASN A 70 48.73 33.21 33.50
CA ASN A 70 49.41 33.70 34.69
C ASN A 70 50.58 32.78 35.07
N PRO A 71 51.83 33.27 35.13
CA PRO A 71 52.99 32.44 35.48
C PRO A 71 52.90 31.74 36.84
N LEU A 72 52.08 32.26 37.76
CA LEU A 72 51.85 31.64 39.07
C LEU A 72 51.13 30.29 39.00
N ASP A 73 50.52 29.95 37.86
CA ASP A 73 49.81 28.69 37.70
C ASP A 73 50.75 27.57 37.24
N TYR A 74 51.88 27.92 36.63
CA TYR A 74 52.83 26.98 36.00
C TYR A 74 54.19 26.88 36.70
N MET A 75 54.61 27.93 37.41
CA MET A 75 55.95 28.03 38.00
C MET A 75 55.91 28.05 39.54
N ASP A 76 56.92 27.43 40.16
CA ASP A 76 57.19 27.46 41.59
C ASP A 76 58.34 28.41 41.94
N GLY A 77 58.18 29.11 43.06
CA GLY A 77 59.14 30.10 43.56
C GLY A 77 58.46 31.19 44.40
N LEU A 78 59.20 32.21 44.79
CA LEU A 78 58.63 33.37 45.49
C LEU A 78 57.66 34.12 44.57
N LYS A 79 56.43 34.39 45.02
CA LYS A 79 55.35 34.99 44.21
C LYS A 79 55.76 36.24 43.42
N TRP A 80 56.56 37.12 44.03
CA TRP A 80 57.01 38.34 43.36
C TRP A 80 58.03 38.05 42.24
N SER A 81 58.83 36.99 42.38
CA SER A 81 59.83 36.55 41.42
C SER A 81 59.17 35.83 40.25
N VAL A 82 58.24 34.90 40.51
CA VAL A 82 57.47 34.19 39.46
C VAL A 82 56.70 35.15 38.55
N LYS A 83 56.16 36.25 39.09
CA LYS A 83 55.47 37.29 38.31
C LYS A 83 56.36 38.02 37.29
N LEU A 84 57.69 37.91 37.41
CA LEU A 84 58.62 38.45 36.42
C LEU A 84 58.83 37.51 35.23
N ALA A 85 58.35 36.26 35.30
CA ALA A 85 58.44 35.30 34.21
C ALA A 85 57.56 35.76 33.05
N LYS A 86 58.11 35.67 31.83
CA LYS A 86 57.38 35.93 30.60
C LYS A 86 57.11 34.61 29.92
N MET A 87 55.84 34.24 29.85
CA MET A 87 55.39 33.04 29.16
C MET A 87 55.00 33.38 27.73
N ASP A 88 55.38 32.52 26.80
CA ASP A 88 55.09 32.62 25.37
C ASP A 88 54.23 31.42 24.95
N PHE A 89 52.95 31.69 24.71
CA PHE A 89 51.94 30.73 24.25
C PHE A 89 51.72 30.82 22.73
N SER A 90 52.55 31.55 21.97
CA SER A 90 52.31 31.78 20.53
C SER A 90 52.31 30.50 19.68
N ALA A 91 52.88 29.40 20.18
CA ALA A 91 52.86 28.09 19.55
C ALA A 91 51.65 27.23 19.93
N VAL A 92 50.85 27.66 20.93
CA VAL A 92 49.68 26.92 21.43
C VAL A 92 48.47 27.27 20.55
N ASP A 93 47.87 26.25 19.96
CA ASP A 93 46.60 26.37 19.24
C ASP A 93 45.48 25.83 20.13
N GLU A 94 44.81 26.71 20.87
CA GLU A 94 43.71 26.36 21.79
C GLU A 94 42.49 25.74 21.08
N THR A 95 42.45 25.77 19.74
CA THR A 95 41.37 25.17 18.94
C THR A 95 41.61 23.71 18.56
N LYS A 96 42.72 23.13 19.03
CA LYS A 96 43.09 21.74 18.74
C LYS A 96 43.63 21.03 19.97
N VAL A 97 43.25 19.77 20.10
CA VAL A 97 43.87 18.82 21.02
C VAL A 97 45.30 18.53 20.54
N GLY A 98 46.25 18.47 21.48
CA GLY A 98 47.65 18.22 21.18
C GLY A 98 48.61 18.65 22.28
N VAL A 99 49.89 18.32 22.11
CA VAL A 99 50.97 18.73 23.02
C VAL A 99 51.72 19.91 22.41
N TYR A 100 51.78 21.01 23.14
CA TYR A 100 52.35 22.28 22.68
C TYR A 100 53.49 22.74 23.60
N PRO A 101 54.61 23.24 23.06
CA PRO A 101 55.67 23.81 23.88
C PRO A 101 55.32 25.24 24.32
N VAL A 102 55.34 25.50 25.62
CA VAL A 102 55.21 26.84 26.21
C VAL A 102 56.58 27.29 26.72
N LYS A 103 57.11 28.37 26.13
CA LYS A 103 58.43 28.88 26.50
C LYS A 103 58.30 29.89 27.63
N VAL A 104 59.10 29.73 28.67
CA VAL A 104 59.11 30.61 29.84
C VAL A 104 60.48 31.24 29.98
N LYS A 105 60.54 32.58 29.90
CA LYS A 105 61.77 33.34 30.13
C LYS A 105 61.75 33.96 31.52
N HIS A 106 62.74 33.65 32.36
CA HIS A 106 62.87 34.23 33.69
C HIS A 106 64.35 34.45 34.06
N GLY A 107 64.72 35.71 34.32
CA GLY A 107 66.10 36.05 34.69
C GLY A 107 67.13 35.67 33.59
N PHE A 108 67.98 34.69 33.90
CA PHE A 108 69.02 34.15 33.01
C PHE A 108 68.73 32.72 32.53
N GLU A 109 67.57 32.17 32.89
CA GLU A 109 67.16 30.81 32.53
C GLU A 109 65.94 30.83 31.61
N ASP A 110 65.94 29.90 30.65
CA ASP A 110 64.82 29.62 29.76
C ASP A 110 64.30 28.22 30.07
N TYR A 111 62.98 28.11 30.27
CA TYR A 111 62.30 26.83 30.46
C TYR A 111 61.35 26.56 29.30
N GLU A 112 61.07 25.29 29.07
CA GLU A 112 60.04 24.83 28.14
C GLU A 112 59.13 23.86 28.89
N ILE A 113 57.83 24.14 28.87
CA ILE A 113 56.80 23.32 29.50
C ILE A 113 56.00 22.67 28.37
N ALA A 114 55.77 21.35 28.45
CA ALA A 114 54.84 20.67 27.56
C ALA A 114 53.41 20.90 28.07
N LEU A 115 52.62 21.69 27.35
CA LEU A 115 51.19 21.88 27.60
C LEU A 115 50.40 20.88 26.75
N GLU A 116 49.83 19.85 27.38
CA GLU A 116 48.93 18.91 26.73
C GLU A 116 47.50 19.45 26.80
N ILE A 117 46.97 19.95 25.68
CA ILE A 117 45.53 20.21 25.55
C ILE A 117 44.87 18.87 25.24
N LYS A 118 43.99 18.41 26.14
CA LYS A 118 43.30 17.14 26.03
C LYS A 118 41.83 17.33 26.32
N ASP A 119 40.98 16.69 25.53
CA ASP A 119 39.56 16.58 25.86
C ASP A 119 39.35 15.34 26.73
N THR A 120 38.81 15.53 27.93
CA THR A 120 38.44 14.45 28.85
C THR A 120 36.96 14.49 29.23
N THR A 121 36.19 15.40 28.62
CA THR A 121 34.80 15.67 28.97
C THR A 121 33.86 14.97 27.99
N PRO A 122 33.00 14.04 28.46
CA PRO A 122 32.04 13.42 27.58
C PRO A 122 30.91 14.36 27.09
N PRO A 123 30.35 14.10 25.91
CA PRO A 123 29.20 14.81 25.38
C PRO A 123 27.99 14.82 26.32
N LYS A 124 27.41 16.00 26.56
CA LYS A 124 26.18 16.17 27.33
C LYS A 124 24.96 16.09 26.42
N VAL A 125 24.32 14.94 26.40
CA VAL A 125 23.18 14.65 25.53
C VAL A 125 21.86 14.71 26.29
N THR A 126 20.83 15.27 25.66
CA THR A 126 19.43 15.18 26.08
C THR A 126 18.64 14.45 25.00
N LEU A 127 17.93 13.39 25.39
CA LEU A 127 17.10 12.59 24.50
C LEU A 127 15.69 13.17 24.37
N LYS A 128 15.01 12.86 23.26
CA LYS A 128 13.58 13.22 23.05
C LYS A 128 12.63 12.41 23.95
N GLY A 129 13.09 11.25 24.44
CA GLY A 129 12.33 10.26 25.20
C GLY A 129 13.17 9.00 25.48
N LEU A 130 12.53 7.97 26.06
CA LEU A 130 13.17 6.71 26.45
C LEU A 130 12.53 5.46 25.80
N LYS A 131 11.37 5.63 25.17
CA LYS A 131 10.67 4.58 24.45
C LYS A 131 10.41 5.07 23.03
N TYR A 132 10.74 4.25 22.05
CA TYR A 132 10.60 4.60 20.64
C TYR A 132 10.13 3.40 19.83
N VAL A 133 9.54 3.69 18.68
CA VAL A 133 9.10 2.68 17.71
C VAL A 133 10.13 2.61 16.58
N ALA A 134 10.42 1.40 16.12
CA ALA A 134 11.18 1.15 14.90
C ALA A 134 10.41 0.17 14.02
N GLU A 135 10.42 0.39 12.71
CA GLU A 135 9.81 -0.54 11.75
C GLU A 135 10.78 -1.70 11.48
N LEU A 136 10.24 -2.93 11.46
CA LEU A 136 11.00 -4.15 11.19
C LEU A 136 11.75 -4.05 9.84
N ASN A 137 13.02 -4.45 9.84
CA ASN A 137 13.92 -4.44 8.68
C ASN A 137 14.12 -3.06 8.02
N LYS A 138 13.83 -1.95 8.73
CA LYS A 138 14.15 -0.59 8.29
C LYS A 138 15.29 0.01 9.11
N PRO A 139 16.15 0.87 8.50
CA PRO A 139 17.20 1.55 9.22
C PRO A 139 16.61 2.61 10.17
N SER A 140 17.12 2.61 11.40
CA SER A 140 16.84 3.58 12.45
C SER A 140 18.14 4.28 12.83
N PHE A 141 18.15 5.62 12.86
CA PHE A 141 19.37 6.40 13.11
C PHE A 141 19.44 6.87 14.57
N ALA A 142 20.56 6.59 15.25
CA ALA A 142 20.74 6.99 16.66
C ALA A 142 20.52 8.49 16.91
N LYS A 143 20.96 9.32 15.96
CA LYS A 143 20.82 10.78 16.02
C LYS A 143 19.36 11.26 16.07
N ASP A 144 18.40 10.50 15.51
CA ASP A 144 16.99 10.91 15.47
C ASP A 144 16.35 10.94 16.86
N TYR A 145 16.95 10.26 17.83
CA TYR A 145 16.47 10.17 19.21
C TYR A 145 17.07 11.25 20.12
N VAL A 146 18.00 12.05 19.60
CA VAL A 146 18.70 13.11 20.34
C VAL A 146 17.96 14.44 20.15
N ALA A 147 17.64 15.11 21.26
CA ALA A 147 17.08 16.45 21.25
C ALA A 147 18.18 17.52 21.17
N THR A 148 19.20 17.40 22.03
CA THR A 148 20.36 18.30 22.06
C THR A 148 21.62 17.55 22.45
N CYS A 149 22.77 17.98 21.94
CA CYS A 149 24.09 17.52 22.34
C CYS A 149 24.99 18.73 22.55
N LEU A 150 25.62 18.83 23.71
CA LEU A 150 26.53 19.91 24.08
C LEU A 150 27.89 19.32 24.43
N ASP A 151 28.92 19.76 23.73
CA ASP A 151 30.31 19.40 23.98
C ASP A 151 31.22 20.55 23.48
N ALA A 152 32.43 20.65 24.03
CA ALA A 152 33.45 21.56 23.53
C ALA A 152 33.99 21.10 22.17
N ASP A 153 34.08 19.78 21.98
CA ASP A 153 34.28 19.13 20.71
C ASP A 153 32.95 18.96 19.96
N SER A 154 32.78 19.74 18.90
CA SER A 154 31.56 19.71 18.09
C SER A 154 31.39 18.43 17.25
N ASP A 155 32.44 17.62 17.09
CA ASP A 155 32.41 16.41 16.26
C ASP A 155 31.96 15.19 17.07
N VAL A 156 30.65 15.13 17.35
CA VAL A 156 30.03 14.03 18.09
C VAL A 156 29.31 13.08 17.13
N THR A 157 29.68 11.81 17.20
CA THR A 157 29.04 10.70 16.48
C THR A 157 28.01 10.00 17.37
N PHE A 158 26.93 9.49 16.77
CA PHE A 158 25.89 8.75 17.48
C PHE A 158 25.78 7.35 16.92
N SER A 159 25.75 6.35 17.79
CA SER A 159 25.64 4.95 17.39
C SER A 159 24.80 4.14 18.37
N PHE A 160 24.35 2.98 17.92
CA PHE A 160 23.70 2.00 18.78
C PHE A 160 24.67 0.90 19.20
N LEU A 161 24.53 0.46 20.45
CA LEU A 161 25.19 -0.69 21.04
C LEU A 161 24.10 -1.70 21.45
N ASN A 162 24.21 -2.92 20.93
CA ASN A 162 23.36 -4.03 21.34
C ASN A 162 23.90 -4.65 22.65
N ALA A 163 23.04 -5.34 23.41
CA ALA A 163 23.49 -6.24 24.45
C ALA A 163 24.29 -7.40 23.84
N GLU A 164 25.40 -7.81 24.46
CA GLU A 164 26.24 -8.89 23.94
C GLU A 164 25.45 -10.19 23.74
N GLY A 165 25.52 -10.75 22.52
CA GLY A 165 24.90 -12.04 22.16
C GLY A 165 23.57 -11.95 21.41
N ASP A 166 23.07 -10.74 21.15
CA ASP A 166 21.83 -10.54 20.43
C ASP A 166 22.08 -10.18 18.93
N ASN A 167 21.56 -11.02 18.04
CA ASN A 167 21.69 -10.89 16.58
C ASN A 167 20.54 -10.07 15.96
N THR A 168 19.64 -9.53 16.78
CA THR A 168 18.46 -8.74 16.36
C THR A 168 18.80 -7.43 15.66
N ILE A 169 20.05 -6.95 15.76
CA ILE A 169 20.47 -5.64 15.26
C ILE A 169 21.67 -5.77 14.33
N ALA A 170 21.48 -5.40 13.05
CA ALA A 170 22.58 -5.14 12.14
C ALA A 170 23.00 -3.66 12.26
N LYS A 171 24.28 -3.39 12.51
CA LYS A 171 24.81 -2.03 12.59
C LYS A 171 25.39 -1.61 11.27
N GLU A 172 25.12 -0.36 10.90
CA GLU A 172 25.68 0.27 9.72
C GLU A 172 26.80 1.25 10.09
N GLU A 173 27.69 1.54 9.15
CA GLU A 173 28.83 2.47 9.36
C GLU A 173 28.38 3.92 9.64
N ASP A 174 27.14 4.27 9.27
CA ASP A 174 26.56 5.60 9.43
C ASP A 174 25.90 5.86 10.80
N GLY A 175 26.01 4.90 11.73
CA GLY A 175 25.39 4.98 13.05
C GLY A 175 23.92 4.58 13.10
N SER A 176 23.39 4.02 12.01
CA SER A 176 22.07 3.38 11.99
C SER A 176 22.10 1.91 12.42
N ALA A 177 20.91 1.41 12.75
CA ALA A 177 20.65 0.02 13.12
C ALA A 177 19.42 -0.50 12.38
N VAL A 178 19.47 -1.75 11.93
CA VAL A 178 18.32 -2.48 11.37
C VAL A 178 17.89 -3.57 12.34
N PHE A 179 16.61 -3.54 12.73
CA PHE A 179 16.03 -4.52 13.64
C PHE A 179 15.35 -5.66 12.87
N THR A 180 15.73 -6.91 13.14
CA THR A 180 15.25 -8.06 12.35
C THR A 180 14.18 -8.90 13.04
N ASP A 181 13.95 -8.69 14.34
CA ASP A 181 12.94 -9.41 15.12
C ASP A 181 11.94 -8.44 15.76
N MET A 182 10.67 -8.81 15.79
CA MET A 182 9.60 -8.00 16.38
C MET A 182 9.61 -8.03 17.91
N GLY A 183 9.00 -7.01 18.54
CA GLY A 183 8.83 -6.92 19.98
C GLY A 183 9.67 -5.82 20.64
N VAL A 184 9.87 -5.92 21.96
CA VAL A 184 10.54 -4.87 22.74
C VAL A 184 12.01 -5.21 22.95
N HIS A 185 12.90 -4.38 22.42
CA HIS A 185 14.35 -4.56 22.45
C HIS A 185 15.04 -3.45 23.27
N PRO A 186 15.76 -3.80 24.34
CA PRO A 186 16.58 -2.84 25.07
C PRO A 186 17.84 -2.52 24.28
N ILE A 187 18.09 -1.24 23.99
CA ILE A 187 19.29 -0.81 23.27
C ILE A 187 20.03 0.28 24.02
N THR A 188 21.32 0.41 23.76
CA THR A 188 22.12 1.52 24.28
C THR A 188 22.47 2.49 23.15
N LEU A 189 22.09 3.75 23.30
CA LEU A 189 22.58 4.83 22.44
C LEU A 189 23.88 5.37 23.02
N MET A 190 24.92 5.48 22.18
CA MET A 190 26.21 6.05 22.55
C MET A 190 26.48 7.31 21.72
N ALA A 191 26.92 8.37 22.41
CA ALA A 191 27.43 9.58 21.79
C ALA A 191 28.93 9.67 22.11
N THR A 192 29.77 9.77 21.08
CA THR A 192 31.23 9.76 21.20
C THR A 192 31.83 10.95 20.47
N ASP A 193 32.64 11.74 21.16
CA ASP A 193 33.41 12.85 20.56
C ASP A 193 34.61 12.35 19.73
N SER A 194 35.36 13.26 19.10
CA SER A 194 36.53 12.90 18.30
C SER A 194 37.75 12.45 19.12
N SER A 195 37.76 12.76 20.43
CA SER A 195 38.78 12.36 21.39
C SER A 195 38.51 11.01 22.06
N GLY A 196 37.34 10.42 21.81
CA GLY A 196 36.90 9.13 22.33
C GLY A 196 36.15 9.18 23.66
N ASN A 197 35.83 10.37 24.21
CA ASN A 197 34.97 10.45 25.38
C ASN A 197 33.52 10.19 24.97
N TYR A 198 32.76 9.50 25.84
CA TYR A 198 31.43 9.05 25.48
C TYR A 198 30.41 9.12 26.62
N SER A 199 29.16 9.35 26.22
CA SER A 199 27.98 9.23 27.07
C SER A 199 27.07 8.12 26.52
N SER A 200 26.42 7.36 27.41
CA SER A 200 25.54 6.24 27.03
C SER A 200 24.16 6.34 27.68
N PHE A 201 23.13 5.89 26.96
CA PHE A 201 21.74 5.97 27.38
C PHE A 201 20.99 4.68 27.04
N TYR A 202 20.21 4.17 27.99
CA TYR A 202 19.36 3.00 27.79
C TYR A 202 18.01 3.42 27.21
N LEU A 203 17.63 2.80 26.09
CA LEU A 203 16.37 3.01 25.39
C LEU A 203 15.61 1.68 25.29
N SER A 204 14.29 1.78 25.15
CA SER A 204 13.41 0.66 24.81
C SER A 204 12.87 0.87 23.40
N MET A 205 13.28 0.04 22.45
CA MET A 205 12.75 0.02 21.09
C MET A 205 11.59 -0.96 21.00
N ILE A 206 10.45 -0.51 20.51
CA ILE A 206 9.33 -1.36 20.13
C ILE A 206 9.47 -1.56 18.62
N VAL A 207 9.89 -2.76 18.21
CA VAL A 207 10.05 -3.12 16.81
C VAL A 207 8.76 -3.75 16.33
N ASP A 208 8.18 -3.14 15.31
CA ASP A 208 6.84 -3.45 14.85
C ASP A 208 6.73 -3.38 13.32
N THR A 209 5.62 -3.85 12.78
CA THR A 209 5.25 -3.73 11.36
C THR A 209 3.97 -2.89 11.26
N PRO A 210 3.74 -2.17 10.16
CA PRO A 210 2.42 -1.59 9.96
C PRO A 210 1.36 -2.71 9.80
N PRO A 211 0.08 -2.49 10.15
CA PRO A 211 -0.94 -3.52 10.03
C PRO A 211 -1.14 -3.98 8.60
N GLU A 212 -1.43 -5.25 8.38
CA GLU A 212 -1.82 -5.78 7.08
C GLU A 212 -3.34 -5.63 6.87
N ILE A 213 -3.75 -4.98 5.78
CA ILE A 213 -5.15 -4.91 5.35
C ILE A 213 -5.44 -6.09 4.42
N HIS A 214 -6.32 -6.97 4.87
CA HIS A 214 -6.88 -8.04 4.06
C HIS A 214 -8.27 -7.66 3.60
N THR A 215 -8.45 -7.78 2.30
CA THR A 215 -9.71 -7.56 1.62
C THR A 215 -9.88 -8.72 0.66
N TYR A 216 -10.84 -9.61 0.89
CA TYR A 216 -11.16 -10.62 -0.12
C TYR A 216 -11.62 -9.98 -1.44
N SER A 217 -11.97 -8.71 -1.38
CA SER A 217 -12.71 -7.98 -2.39
C SER A 217 -11.95 -6.85 -3.12
N LEU A 218 -10.72 -6.44 -2.70
CA LEU A 218 -9.90 -5.48 -3.48
C LEU A 218 -8.87 -6.13 -4.40
N ASP A 219 -8.70 -7.45 -4.32
CA ASP A 219 -8.04 -8.19 -5.41
C ASP A 219 -9.00 -8.38 -6.60
N THR A 220 -10.22 -7.82 -6.51
CA THR A 220 -11.30 -7.93 -7.48
C THR A 220 -11.90 -6.55 -7.77
N GLU A 221 -12.16 -6.28 -9.05
CA GLU A 221 -12.84 -5.07 -9.51
C GLU A 221 -14.31 -5.06 -9.03
N TYR A 222 -14.82 -3.93 -8.55
CA TYR A 222 -16.24 -3.79 -8.20
C TYR A 222 -17.02 -3.10 -9.31
N TYR A 223 -18.18 -3.62 -9.65
CA TYR A 223 -19.09 -3.01 -10.62
C TYR A 223 -20.40 -2.65 -9.92
N VAL A 224 -20.91 -1.43 -10.11
CA VAL A 224 -22.14 -0.98 -9.45
C VAL A 224 -22.98 -0.10 -10.36
N ALA A 225 -24.27 -0.38 -10.44
CA ALA A 225 -25.18 0.46 -11.20
C ALA A 225 -25.32 1.85 -10.56
N LEU A 226 -25.49 2.89 -11.38
CA LEU A 226 -25.73 4.24 -10.88
C LEU A 226 -26.90 4.29 -9.90
N GLY A 227 -26.66 4.89 -8.74
CA GLY A 227 -27.64 4.99 -7.64
C GLY A 227 -27.62 3.82 -6.65
N ASP A 228 -27.00 2.69 -6.98
CA ASP A 228 -26.86 1.55 -6.08
C ASP A 228 -25.68 1.73 -5.11
N THR A 229 -25.65 0.91 -4.05
CA THR A 229 -24.66 1.00 -2.97
C THR A 229 -23.94 -0.31 -2.76
N ILE A 230 -22.62 -0.25 -2.53
CA ILE A 230 -21.80 -1.42 -2.17
C ILE A 230 -21.48 -1.40 -0.67
N ASP A 231 -21.52 -2.56 -0.01
CA ASP A 231 -20.97 -2.74 1.34
C ASP A 231 -19.44 -2.92 1.30
N LEU A 232 -18.72 -1.80 1.40
CA LEU A 232 -17.25 -1.74 1.36
C LEU A 232 -16.58 -2.26 2.65
N LYS A 233 -17.34 -2.69 3.65
CA LYS A 233 -16.81 -3.30 4.88
C LYS A 233 -16.94 -4.82 4.90
N LYS A 234 -17.73 -5.37 4.00
CA LYS A 234 -17.92 -6.81 3.87
C LYS A 234 -16.57 -7.47 3.56
N ASP A 235 -16.22 -8.48 4.34
CA ASP A 235 -15.01 -9.30 4.17
C ASP A 235 -13.67 -8.51 4.15
N VAL A 236 -13.67 -7.33 4.80
CA VAL A 236 -12.49 -6.48 5.01
C VAL A 236 -12.05 -6.56 6.47
N TYR A 237 -10.79 -6.90 6.71
CA TYR A 237 -10.20 -6.97 8.04
C TYR A 237 -8.74 -6.55 8.04
N ALA A 238 -8.25 -6.11 9.19
CA ALA A 238 -6.85 -5.75 9.38
C ALA A 238 -6.27 -6.47 10.59
N VAL A 239 -5.03 -6.93 10.45
CA VAL A 239 -4.26 -7.61 11.48
C VAL A 239 -2.89 -6.99 11.61
N ASP A 240 -2.39 -6.92 12.82
CA ASP A 240 -1.07 -6.46 13.17
C ASP A 240 -0.42 -7.47 14.14
N TYR A 241 0.90 -7.55 14.13
CA TYR A 241 1.61 -8.51 14.97
C TYR A 241 1.59 -8.13 16.45
N VAL A 242 1.77 -6.84 16.78
CA VAL A 242 1.85 -6.36 18.17
C VAL A 242 0.47 -6.05 18.73
N ASP A 243 -0.40 -5.42 17.94
CA ASP A 243 -1.75 -5.00 18.34
C ASP A 243 -2.82 -6.09 18.11
N GLY A 244 -2.54 -7.13 17.33
CA GLY A 244 -3.51 -8.16 16.98
C GLY A 244 -4.52 -7.66 15.95
N THR A 245 -5.82 -7.83 16.19
CA THR A 245 -6.84 -7.39 15.22
C THR A 245 -7.06 -5.88 15.30
N THR A 246 -6.90 -5.17 14.18
CA THR A 246 -7.05 -3.71 14.07
C THR A 246 -8.20 -3.30 13.15
N THR A 247 -9.12 -4.22 12.88
CA THR A 247 -10.20 -4.08 11.90
C THR A 247 -11.13 -2.90 12.18
N GLU A 248 -11.46 -2.62 13.44
CA GLU A 248 -12.29 -1.44 13.78
C GLU A 248 -11.63 -0.10 13.43
N ASN A 249 -10.31 -0.07 13.24
CA ASN A 249 -9.54 1.14 12.97
C ASN A 249 -9.42 1.45 11.47
N ILE A 250 -9.95 0.58 10.60
CA ILE A 250 -9.97 0.80 9.16
C ILE A 250 -10.83 2.03 8.84
N LYS A 251 -10.23 2.98 8.14
CA LYS A 251 -10.90 4.15 7.57
C LYS A 251 -10.97 3.96 6.07
N ILE A 252 -12.15 4.24 5.51
CA ILE A 252 -12.42 4.13 4.09
C ILE A 252 -12.82 5.52 3.58
N LYS A 253 -12.09 6.04 2.59
CA LYS A 253 -12.47 7.25 1.86
C LYS A 253 -13.01 6.84 0.50
N VAL A 254 -14.23 7.29 0.21
CA VAL A 254 -14.98 6.90 -0.98
C VAL A 254 -15.44 8.18 -1.67
N PRO A 255 -15.09 8.40 -2.95
CA PRO A 255 -15.66 9.49 -3.73
C PRO A 255 -17.14 9.24 -4.02
N ASP A 256 -17.88 10.27 -4.45
CA ASP A 256 -19.23 10.06 -4.96
C ASP A 256 -19.15 9.34 -6.31
N TYR A 257 -19.58 8.08 -6.31
CA TYR A 257 -19.66 7.22 -7.50
C TYR A 257 -21.10 7.05 -7.99
N SER A 258 -22.10 7.61 -7.30
CA SER A 258 -23.50 7.26 -7.53
C SER A 258 -24.16 8.04 -8.67
N SER A 259 -23.60 9.19 -9.05
CA SER A 259 -24.24 10.16 -9.93
C SER A 259 -23.74 10.17 -11.37
N GLU A 260 -22.50 9.74 -11.60
CA GLU A 260 -21.84 9.80 -12.91
C GLU A 260 -21.17 8.47 -13.23
N GLU A 261 -21.13 8.11 -14.52
CA GLU A 261 -20.41 6.91 -14.95
C GLU A 261 -18.90 7.15 -14.87
N GLY A 262 -18.16 6.18 -14.33
CA GLY A 262 -16.71 6.25 -14.27
C GLY A 262 -16.07 5.21 -13.36
N ASP A 263 -14.74 5.25 -13.34
CA ASP A 263 -13.92 4.45 -12.43
C ASP A 263 -13.49 5.32 -11.25
N TYR A 264 -13.73 4.83 -10.05
CA TYR A 264 -13.59 5.57 -8.81
C TYR A 264 -12.62 4.86 -7.87
N THR A 265 -11.57 5.55 -7.46
CA THR A 265 -10.61 5.02 -6.50
C THR A 265 -11.13 5.15 -5.08
N ILE A 266 -11.16 4.03 -4.36
CA ILE A 266 -11.43 3.99 -2.93
C ILE A 266 -10.14 3.79 -2.15
N HIS A 267 -9.98 4.52 -1.05
CA HIS A 267 -8.76 4.51 -0.26
C HIS A 267 -9.04 3.95 1.14
N TYR A 268 -8.44 2.79 1.44
CA TYR A 268 -8.42 2.18 2.75
C TYR A 268 -7.16 2.62 3.49
N SER A 269 -7.29 2.92 4.78
CA SER A 269 -6.15 3.19 5.65
C SER A 269 -6.38 2.63 7.03
N VAL A 270 -5.36 2.02 7.63
CA VAL A 270 -5.38 1.58 9.02
C VAL A 270 -4.09 2.03 9.68
N THR A 271 -4.20 2.55 10.91
CA THR A 271 -3.06 2.97 11.73
C THR A 271 -3.08 2.18 13.02
N ASP A 272 -1.94 1.63 13.41
CA ASP A 272 -1.77 0.86 14.64
C ASP A 272 -1.64 1.77 15.88
N SER A 273 -1.43 1.19 17.06
CA SER A 273 -1.26 1.94 18.31
C SER A 273 0.09 2.66 18.41
N ASN A 274 1.08 2.22 17.62
CA ASN A 274 2.44 2.74 17.53
C ASN A 274 2.60 3.86 16.47
N GLY A 275 1.55 4.16 15.70
CA GLY A 275 1.50 5.18 14.67
C GLY A 275 1.93 4.71 13.27
N LEU A 276 2.22 3.42 13.06
CA LEU A 276 2.51 2.89 11.73
C LEU A 276 1.20 2.71 10.95
N THR A 277 1.23 3.03 9.66
CA THR A 277 0.03 3.11 8.82
C THR A 277 0.20 2.29 7.55
N THR A 278 -0.84 1.53 7.20
CA THR A 278 -0.98 0.91 5.88
C THR A 278 -2.09 1.60 5.11
N GLU A 279 -1.80 1.91 3.85
CA GLU A 279 -2.77 2.42 2.87
C GLU A 279 -2.93 1.39 1.75
N LYS A 280 -4.18 1.16 1.31
CA LYS A 280 -4.51 0.26 0.21
C LYS A 280 -5.64 0.84 -0.64
N ASP A 281 -5.48 0.79 -1.95
CA ASP A 281 -6.48 1.29 -2.90
C ASP A 281 -7.30 0.16 -3.51
N GLY A 282 -8.52 0.48 -3.94
CA GLY A 282 -9.31 -0.35 -4.85
C GLY A 282 -10.10 0.49 -5.84
N VAL A 283 -10.85 -0.19 -6.73
CA VAL A 283 -11.57 0.45 -7.84
C VAL A 283 -13.04 0.06 -7.83
N ILE A 284 -13.91 1.07 -7.93
CA ILE A 284 -15.33 0.93 -8.20
C ILE A 284 -15.59 1.41 -9.64
N HIS A 285 -16.12 0.52 -10.47
CA HIS A 285 -16.64 0.79 -11.80
C HIS A 285 -18.13 1.11 -11.68
N SER A 286 -18.49 2.39 -11.66
CA SER A 286 -19.88 2.79 -11.64
C SER A 286 -20.37 3.11 -13.04
N TYR A 287 -21.40 2.39 -13.47
CA TYR A 287 -21.94 2.48 -14.82
C TYR A 287 -23.47 2.36 -14.80
N SER A 288 -24.16 2.73 -15.88
CA SER A 288 -25.59 2.42 -16.01
C SER A 288 -25.83 0.91 -15.94
N ALA A 289 -26.98 0.50 -15.37
CA ALA A 289 -27.36 -0.91 -15.27
C ALA A 289 -27.32 -1.64 -16.62
N LEU A 290 -27.71 -0.96 -17.71
CA LEU A 290 -27.63 -1.49 -19.08
C LEU A 290 -26.19 -1.76 -19.53
N LYS A 291 -25.26 -0.88 -19.20
CA LYS A 291 -23.84 -1.05 -19.54
C LYS A 291 -23.20 -2.18 -18.73
N ILE A 292 -23.58 -2.33 -17.46
CA ILE A 292 -23.14 -3.47 -16.63
C ILE A 292 -23.72 -4.77 -17.20
N GLN A 293 -25.00 -4.79 -17.57
CA GLN A 293 -25.62 -5.94 -18.22
C GLN A 293 -24.93 -6.31 -19.55
N ASP A 294 -24.58 -5.33 -20.39
CA ASP A 294 -23.79 -5.52 -21.62
C ASP A 294 -22.42 -6.15 -21.35
N MET A 295 -21.70 -5.66 -20.35
CA MET A 295 -20.41 -6.21 -19.95
C MET A 295 -20.53 -7.64 -19.40
N PHE A 296 -21.58 -7.93 -18.62
CA PHE A 296 -21.91 -9.28 -18.14
C PHE A 296 -22.21 -10.23 -19.30
N ASN A 297 -23.08 -9.81 -20.23
CA ASN A 297 -23.51 -10.62 -21.38
C ASN A 297 -22.42 -10.89 -22.42
N THR A 298 -21.33 -10.10 -22.39
CA THR A 298 -20.16 -10.24 -23.27
C THR A 298 -18.96 -10.88 -22.59
N ASP A 299 -19.13 -11.47 -21.41
CA ASP A 299 -18.08 -12.09 -20.60
C ASP A 299 -16.92 -11.13 -20.24
N ARG A 300 -17.17 -9.81 -20.24
CA ARG A 300 -16.17 -8.79 -19.83
C ARG A 300 -16.07 -8.64 -18.32
N ILE A 301 -17.09 -9.09 -17.59
CA ILE A 301 -17.08 -9.21 -16.14
C ILE A 301 -17.25 -10.69 -15.83
N GLU A 302 -16.31 -11.28 -15.08
CA GLU A 302 -16.38 -12.70 -14.76
C GLU A 302 -17.62 -13.00 -13.88
N PRO A 303 -18.50 -13.95 -14.28
CA PRO A 303 -19.73 -14.24 -13.54
C PRO A 303 -19.52 -14.88 -12.16
N HIS A 304 -18.32 -15.35 -11.84
CA HIS A 304 -18.13 -16.26 -10.71
C HIS A 304 -17.82 -15.61 -9.36
N TYR A 305 -17.54 -14.31 -9.24
CA TYR A 305 -17.14 -13.76 -7.94
C TYR A 305 -17.65 -12.33 -7.65
N LEU A 306 -18.84 -12.30 -7.05
CA LEU A 306 -19.23 -11.52 -5.85
C LEU A 306 -19.25 -9.98 -5.82
N ASN A 307 -18.79 -9.26 -6.86
CA ASN A 307 -18.66 -7.80 -6.78
C ASN A 307 -19.41 -7.03 -7.86
N VAL A 308 -20.59 -7.49 -8.27
CA VAL A 308 -21.46 -6.71 -9.18
C VAL A 308 -22.81 -6.44 -8.54
N GLU A 309 -23.11 -5.15 -8.34
CA GLU A 309 -24.39 -4.68 -7.85
C GLU A 309 -25.18 -4.00 -8.99
N GLY A 310 -26.48 -4.26 -9.05
CA GLY A 310 -27.38 -3.63 -10.04
C GLY A 310 -27.38 -4.27 -11.44
N ILE A 311 -26.96 -5.53 -11.57
CA ILE A 311 -27.23 -6.33 -12.79
C ILE A 311 -28.74 -6.51 -12.93
N ILE A 312 -29.26 -6.30 -14.15
CA ILE A 312 -30.69 -6.38 -14.44
C ILE A 312 -31.16 -7.85 -14.48
N ASN A 313 -30.39 -8.72 -15.13
CA ASN A 313 -30.62 -10.16 -15.22
C ASN A 313 -29.31 -10.95 -15.05
N PRO A 314 -29.02 -11.46 -13.84
CA PRO A 314 -27.81 -12.24 -13.58
C PRO A 314 -27.85 -13.66 -14.18
N TYR A 315 -29.00 -14.08 -14.70
CA TYR A 315 -29.17 -15.37 -15.33
C TYR A 315 -29.11 -15.32 -16.86
N ASP A 316 -28.94 -14.15 -17.48
CA ASP A 316 -28.86 -14.03 -18.93
C ASP A 316 -27.71 -14.91 -19.49
N ALA A 317 -28.02 -15.70 -20.52
CA ALA A 317 -27.03 -16.50 -21.26
C ALA A 317 -26.03 -15.62 -22.03
N GLY A 318 -26.36 -14.35 -22.24
CA GLY A 318 -25.56 -13.39 -22.98
C GLY A 318 -25.53 -13.67 -24.48
N TYR A 319 -24.65 -12.95 -25.18
CA TYR A 319 -24.56 -13.01 -26.63
C TYR A 319 -23.10 -13.08 -27.08
N THR A 320 -22.83 -13.67 -28.24
CA THR A 320 -21.48 -13.70 -28.83
C THR A 320 -21.24 -12.44 -29.64
N ILE A 321 -20.05 -11.84 -29.52
CA ILE A 321 -19.67 -10.69 -30.36
C ILE A 321 -19.38 -11.16 -31.79
N ASP A 322 -18.75 -12.33 -31.91
CA ASP A 322 -18.48 -12.96 -33.20
C ASP A 322 -19.72 -13.70 -33.72
N GLU A 323 -19.95 -13.61 -35.03
CA GLU A 323 -21.03 -14.33 -35.72
C GLU A 323 -20.65 -15.83 -35.83
N ASP A 324 -20.92 -16.59 -34.76
CA ASP A 324 -20.63 -18.02 -34.65
C ASP A 324 -21.82 -18.75 -34.04
N ILE A 325 -22.56 -19.46 -34.90
CA ILE A 325 -23.74 -20.20 -34.48
C ILE A 325 -23.43 -21.36 -33.54
N ASP A 326 -22.22 -21.91 -33.59
CA ASP A 326 -21.83 -23.00 -32.72
C ASP A 326 -21.55 -22.51 -31.30
N ALA A 327 -20.85 -21.38 -31.17
CA ALA A 327 -20.64 -20.68 -29.91
C ALA A 327 -21.95 -20.16 -29.30
N ALA A 328 -22.84 -19.61 -30.15
CA ALA A 328 -24.15 -19.15 -29.72
C ALA A 328 -25.02 -20.30 -29.17
N ILE A 329 -24.97 -21.47 -29.80
CA ILE A 329 -25.66 -22.66 -29.29
C ILE A 329 -25.08 -23.13 -27.95
N GLU A 330 -23.76 -23.06 -27.75
CA GLU A 330 -23.14 -23.41 -26.48
C GLU A 330 -23.67 -22.56 -25.32
N ARG A 331 -23.79 -21.23 -25.54
CA ARG A 331 -24.34 -20.30 -24.53
C ARG A 331 -25.76 -20.67 -24.10
N ILE A 332 -26.64 -21.05 -25.03
CA ILE A 332 -28.04 -21.30 -24.72
C ILE A 332 -28.33 -22.71 -24.17
N LYS A 333 -27.33 -23.62 -24.10
CA LYS A 333 -27.59 -24.99 -23.58
C LYS A 333 -28.18 -24.99 -22.18
N HIS A 334 -27.79 -24.02 -21.36
CA HIS A 334 -28.20 -23.91 -19.96
C HIS A 334 -29.61 -23.33 -19.78
N CYS A 335 -30.27 -22.92 -20.87
CA CYS A 335 -31.62 -22.39 -20.84
C CYS A 335 -32.65 -23.31 -21.53
N VAL A 336 -32.27 -24.44 -22.13
CA VAL A 336 -33.23 -25.31 -22.84
C VAL A 336 -33.88 -26.35 -21.92
N ALA A 337 -35.10 -26.75 -22.28
CA ALA A 337 -35.88 -27.74 -21.56
C ALA A 337 -36.55 -28.75 -22.52
N HIS A 338 -36.69 -29.98 -22.07
CA HIS A 338 -37.55 -30.99 -22.68
C HIS A 338 -38.81 -31.12 -21.83
N ILE A 339 -39.99 -31.04 -22.45
CA ILE A 339 -41.27 -31.05 -21.74
C ILE A 339 -42.06 -32.26 -22.18
N TYR A 340 -42.58 -33.05 -21.24
CA TYR A 340 -43.40 -34.20 -21.57
C TYR A 340 -44.46 -34.53 -20.51
N TYR A 341 -45.49 -35.25 -20.93
CA TYR A 341 -46.47 -35.86 -20.03
C TYR A 341 -46.91 -37.21 -20.59
N ARG A 342 -47.41 -38.08 -19.70
CA ARG A 342 -47.81 -39.44 -20.04
C ARG A 342 -49.31 -39.61 -19.84
N LYS A 343 -49.99 -40.04 -20.90
CA LYS A 343 -51.36 -40.58 -20.85
C LYS A 343 -51.30 -42.10 -20.90
N GLU A 344 -52.42 -42.76 -20.61
CA GLU A 344 -52.51 -44.23 -20.45
C GLU A 344 -51.84 -45.05 -21.57
N TYR A 345 -51.83 -44.54 -22.81
CA TYR A 345 -51.29 -45.23 -23.99
C TYR A 345 -50.28 -44.43 -24.81
N ALA A 346 -49.90 -43.22 -24.39
CA ALA A 346 -49.03 -42.34 -25.17
C ALA A 346 -48.25 -41.36 -24.30
N THR A 347 -47.01 -41.10 -24.71
CA THR A 347 -46.23 -39.97 -24.22
C THR A 347 -46.36 -38.84 -25.22
N TYR A 348 -46.62 -37.64 -24.72
CA TYR A 348 -46.61 -36.41 -25.51
C TYR A 348 -45.41 -35.59 -25.05
N TRP A 349 -44.70 -34.98 -25.99
CA TRP A 349 -43.51 -34.22 -25.68
C TRP A 349 -43.29 -33.06 -26.65
N GLY A 350 -42.53 -32.09 -26.16
CA GLY A 350 -42.03 -30.95 -26.89
C GLY A 350 -40.76 -30.42 -26.22
N SER A 351 -40.45 -29.18 -26.51
CA SER A 351 -39.29 -28.47 -26.00
C SER A 351 -39.73 -27.16 -25.37
N GLY A 352 -38.83 -26.50 -24.66
CA GLY A 352 -39.04 -25.19 -24.08
C GLY A 352 -37.71 -24.50 -23.83
N PHE A 353 -37.77 -23.25 -23.38
CA PHE A 353 -36.61 -22.52 -22.90
C PHE A 353 -36.96 -21.60 -21.74
N ILE A 354 -36.01 -21.40 -20.83
CA ILE A 354 -36.16 -20.56 -19.66
C ILE A 354 -36.13 -19.09 -20.09
N VAL A 355 -37.16 -18.33 -19.72
CA VAL A 355 -37.27 -16.89 -20.00
C VAL A 355 -37.04 -16.02 -18.77
N LYS A 356 -37.27 -16.57 -17.57
CA LYS A 356 -37.11 -15.85 -16.31
C LYS A 356 -36.69 -16.81 -15.19
N ILE A 357 -35.77 -16.36 -14.35
CA ILE A 357 -35.42 -16.98 -13.07
C ILE A 357 -35.51 -15.89 -12.01
N ASN A 358 -36.36 -16.09 -11.02
CA ASN A 358 -36.56 -15.21 -9.87
C ASN A 358 -36.17 -15.94 -8.57
N ASP A 359 -36.41 -15.30 -7.43
CA ASP A 359 -36.11 -15.88 -6.11
C ASP A 359 -36.93 -17.15 -5.83
N ASP A 360 -38.18 -17.22 -6.29
CA ASP A 360 -39.08 -18.33 -6.00
C ASP A 360 -39.32 -19.26 -7.20
N ASP A 361 -39.26 -18.73 -8.42
CA ASP A 361 -39.81 -19.37 -9.62
C ASP A 361 -38.84 -19.34 -10.81
N ILE A 362 -38.91 -20.41 -11.62
CA ILE A 362 -38.30 -20.50 -12.94
C ILE A 362 -39.42 -20.61 -13.98
N ILE A 363 -39.44 -19.71 -14.96
CA ILE A 363 -40.47 -19.65 -16.00
C ILE A 363 -39.90 -20.18 -17.32
N VAL A 364 -40.53 -21.22 -17.84
CA VAL A 364 -40.21 -21.85 -19.12
C VAL A 364 -41.27 -21.48 -20.15
N CYS A 365 -40.85 -20.95 -21.29
CA CYS A 365 -41.69 -20.72 -22.46
C CYS A 365 -41.74 -21.97 -23.34
N THR A 366 -42.92 -22.32 -23.84
CA THR A 366 -43.14 -23.41 -24.80
C THR A 366 -44.37 -23.09 -25.66
N ASN A 367 -44.73 -23.96 -26.61
CA ASN A 367 -45.98 -23.81 -27.34
C ASN A 367 -47.19 -24.24 -26.51
N GLN A 368 -48.33 -23.59 -26.74
CA GLN A 368 -49.59 -23.99 -26.11
C GLN A 368 -49.96 -25.43 -26.44
N HIS A 369 -49.77 -25.86 -27.69
CA HIS A 369 -50.12 -27.23 -28.07
C HIS A 369 -49.24 -28.31 -27.42
N VAL A 370 -48.05 -27.95 -26.90
CA VAL A 370 -47.15 -28.88 -26.19
C VAL A 370 -47.71 -29.25 -24.81
N VAL A 371 -48.43 -28.33 -24.16
CA VAL A 371 -48.97 -28.51 -22.80
C VAL A 371 -50.51 -28.53 -22.77
N LYS A 372 -51.11 -28.74 -23.95
CA LYS A 372 -52.56 -28.62 -24.12
C LYS A 372 -53.32 -29.58 -23.21
N ASP A 373 -54.32 -29.03 -22.51
CA ASP A 373 -55.23 -29.72 -21.60
C ASP A 373 -54.53 -30.32 -20.35
N GLU A 374 -53.29 -29.91 -20.07
CA GLU A 374 -52.54 -30.34 -18.89
C GLU A 374 -52.36 -29.20 -17.89
N GLU A 375 -52.54 -29.49 -16.60
CA GLU A 375 -52.22 -28.55 -15.51
C GLU A 375 -50.77 -28.71 -15.04
N GLU A 376 -50.21 -29.92 -15.20
CA GLU A 376 -48.85 -30.28 -14.80
C GLU A 376 -48.16 -31.09 -15.90
N VAL A 377 -46.87 -30.83 -16.08
CA VAL A 377 -45.99 -31.53 -17.01
C VAL A 377 -44.68 -31.87 -16.35
N GLN A 378 -43.95 -32.84 -16.88
CA GLN A 378 -42.56 -33.09 -16.49
C GLN A 378 -41.64 -32.23 -17.35
N VAL A 379 -40.71 -31.54 -16.70
CA VAL A 379 -39.69 -30.72 -17.34
C VAL A 379 -38.32 -31.33 -17.04
N CYS A 380 -37.61 -31.72 -18.09
CA CYS A 380 -36.21 -32.15 -18.02
C CYS A 380 -35.30 -31.00 -18.46
N LEU A 381 -34.36 -30.61 -17.61
CA LEU A 381 -33.39 -29.56 -17.84
C LEU A 381 -32.11 -30.12 -18.50
N TYR A 382 -31.17 -29.23 -18.83
CA TYR A 382 -30.02 -29.54 -19.69
C TYR A 382 -29.08 -30.63 -19.18
N ASP A 383 -29.04 -30.87 -17.87
CA ASP A 383 -28.20 -31.90 -17.24
C ASP A 383 -28.93 -33.24 -17.05
N GLY A 384 -30.22 -33.30 -17.41
CA GLY A 384 -31.09 -34.45 -17.19
C GLY A 384 -31.91 -34.39 -15.91
N THR A 385 -31.80 -33.33 -15.12
CA THR A 385 -32.65 -33.10 -13.94
C THR A 385 -34.10 -32.98 -14.38
N GLU A 386 -34.96 -33.84 -13.82
CA GLU A 386 -36.40 -33.87 -14.06
C GLU A 386 -37.13 -33.26 -12.86
N VAL A 387 -38.05 -32.34 -13.15
CA VAL A 387 -38.85 -31.62 -12.15
C VAL A 387 -40.27 -31.43 -12.67
N THR A 388 -41.24 -31.36 -11.75
CA THR A 388 -42.64 -31.07 -12.12
C THR A 388 -42.79 -29.58 -12.42
N GLY A 389 -43.38 -29.26 -13.57
CA GLY A 389 -43.74 -27.91 -13.97
C GLY A 389 -45.25 -27.72 -13.98
N HIS A 390 -45.71 -26.56 -13.53
CA HIS A 390 -47.11 -26.18 -13.49
C HIS A 390 -47.43 -25.22 -14.65
N VAL A 391 -48.48 -25.51 -15.42
CA VAL A 391 -48.90 -24.65 -16.53
C VAL A 391 -49.59 -23.40 -15.95
N VAL A 392 -48.98 -22.23 -16.13
CA VAL A 392 -49.47 -20.97 -15.54
C VAL A 392 -50.39 -20.22 -16.48
N ALA A 393 -50.03 -20.18 -17.76
CA ALA A 393 -50.79 -19.48 -18.77
C ALA A 393 -50.62 -20.13 -20.14
N THR A 394 -51.67 -20.05 -20.95
CA THR A 394 -51.68 -20.56 -22.31
C THR A 394 -52.43 -19.60 -23.22
N SER A 395 -51.90 -19.37 -24.42
CA SER A 395 -52.57 -18.66 -25.49
C SER A 395 -52.64 -19.54 -26.74
N VAL A 396 -53.86 -19.82 -27.19
CA VAL A 396 -54.12 -20.57 -28.45
C VAL A 396 -53.59 -19.77 -29.65
N THR A 397 -53.65 -18.44 -29.57
CA THR A 397 -53.14 -17.52 -30.58
C THR A 397 -52.31 -16.49 -29.86
N PRO A 398 -50.97 -16.63 -29.83
CA PRO A 398 -50.15 -17.10 -30.96
C PRO A 398 -49.51 -18.49 -30.79
N ASP A 399 -50.10 -19.39 -29.98
CA ASP A 399 -49.58 -20.73 -29.62
C ASP A 399 -48.38 -20.68 -28.65
N VAL A 400 -48.56 -19.98 -27.52
CA VAL A 400 -47.56 -19.80 -26.46
C VAL A 400 -48.10 -20.28 -25.12
N ALA A 401 -47.26 -20.90 -24.31
CA ALA A 401 -47.56 -21.25 -22.93
C ALA A 401 -46.35 -21.02 -22.01
N PHE A 402 -46.64 -20.73 -20.75
CA PHE A 402 -45.65 -20.60 -19.69
C PHE A 402 -45.84 -21.69 -18.66
N VAL A 403 -44.76 -22.40 -18.38
CA VAL A 403 -44.66 -23.44 -17.34
C VAL A 403 -43.77 -22.92 -16.23
N ARG A 404 -44.24 -22.98 -14.99
CA ARG A 404 -43.51 -22.58 -13.80
C ARG A 404 -42.96 -23.79 -13.07
N ILE A 405 -41.69 -23.71 -12.71
CA ILE A 405 -41.00 -24.65 -11.85
C ILE A 405 -40.70 -23.90 -10.55
N ASN A 406 -41.03 -24.49 -9.39
CA ASN A 406 -40.65 -23.87 -8.12
C ASN A 406 -39.15 -24.06 -7.93
N ARG A 407 -38.43 -23.00 -7.61
CA ARG A 407 -36.97 -23.03 -7.47
C ARG A 407 -36.52 -23.93 -6.33
N GLU A 408 -37.31 -24.02 -5.26
CA GLU A 408 -37.03 -24.86 -4.09
C GLU A 408 -37.02 -26.36 -4.41
N ASP A 409 -37.61 -26.77 -5.54
CA ASP A 409 -37.60 -28.17 -6.00
C ASP A 409 -36.28 -28.56 -6.68
N LEU A 410 -35.33 -27.63 -6.82
CA LEU A 410 -34.03 -27.82 -7.45
C LEU A 410 -32.87 -27.55 -6.48
N GLU A 411 -31.75 -28.25 -6.68
CA GLU A 411 -30.54 -28.00 -5.91
C GLU A 411 -30.02 -26.56 -6.14
N PRO A 412 -29.70 -25.78 -5.08
CA PRO A 412 -29.29 -24.39 -5.22
C PRO A 412 -28.08 -24.18 -6.15
N SER A 413 -27.09 -25.08 -6.09
CA SER A 413 -25.91 -25.02 -6.97
C SER A 413 -26.25 -25.30 -8.44
N PHE A 414 -27.32 -26.06 -8.70
CA PHE A 414 -27.80 -26.29 -10.05
C PHE A 414 -28.59 -25.09 -10.57
N VAL A 415 -29.40 -24.44 -9.73
CA VAL A 415 -30.08 -23.20 -10.14
C VAL A 415 -29.08 -22.13 -10.56
N THR A 416 -27.93 -22.01 -9.88
CA THR A 416 -26.87 -21.07 -10.29
C THR A 416 -26.22 -21.39 -11.63
N SER A 417 -26.33 -22.62 -12.13
CA SER A 417 -25.82 -22.99 -13.45
C SER A 417 -26.85 -22.84 -14.57
N LEU A 418 -28.14 -22.65 -14.25
CA LEU A 418 -29.17 -22.35 -15.24
C LEU A 418 -29.03 -20.94 -15.80
N LYS A 419 -29.52 -20.76 -17.03
CA LYS A 419 -29.55 -19.48 -17.71
C LYS A 419 -30.94 -19.19 -18.27
N THR A 420 -31.27 -17.92 -18.45
CA THR A 420 -32.40 -17.46 -19.26
C THR A 420 -31.92 -17.21 -20.68
N ILE A 421 -32.79 -17.40 -21.66
CA ILE A 421 -32.51 -17.05 -23.05
C ILE A 421 -32.21 -15.54 -23.18
N HIS A 422 -31.26 -15.17 -24.04
CA HIS A 422 -30.94 -13.77 -24.29
C HIS A 422 -32.00 -13.11 -25.19
N ILE A 423 -32.56 -12.01 -24.72
CA ILE A 423 -33.63 -11.25 -25.38
C ILE A 423 -33.14 -9.83 -25.66
N ASN A 424 -33.13 -9.47 -26.94
CA ASN A 424 -32.78 -8.12 -27.39
C ASN A 424 -33.82 -7.62 -28.40
N LEU A 425 -34.90 -7.03 -27.89
CA LEU A 425 -36.01 -6.55 -28.73
C LEU A 425 -35.57 -5.40 -29.64
N ASN A 426 -34.68 -4.53 -29.16
CA ASN A 426 -34.12 -3.44 -29.96
C ASN A 426 -33.38 -3.98 -31.18
N TYR A 427 -32.49 -4.95 -30.99
CA TYR A 427 -31.83 -5.67 -32.09
C TYR A 427 -32.87 -6.34 -33.00
N TYR A 428 -33.82 -7.09 -32.43
CA TYR A 428 -34.85 -7.77 -33.19
C TYR A 428 -35.61 -6.83 -34.13
N LYS A 429 -35.98 -5.63 -33.67
CA LYS A 429 -36.67 -4.60 -34.47
C LYS A 429 -35.83 -4.12 -35.67
N THR A 430 -34.49 -4.12 -35.57
CA THR A 430 -33.60 -3.75 -36.69
C THR A 430 -33.51 -4.80 -37.79
N ILE A 431 -33.85 -6.05 -37.50
CA ILE A 431 -33.81 -7.15 -38.47
C ILE A 431 -34.77 -6.86 -39.62
N SER A 432 -34.24 -6.88 -40.85
CA SER A 432 -35.02 -6.69 -42.07
C SER A 432 -36.08 -7.78 -42.26
N SER A 433 -37.08 -7.55 -43.12
CA SER A 433 -38.17 -8.51 -43.32
C SER A 433 -37.74 -9.84 -43.98
N LYS A 434 -36.60 -9.86 -44.69
CA LYS A 434 -36.05 -11.04 -45.39
C LYS A 434 -34.52 -11.09 -45.21
N PRO A 435 -34.05 -11.26 -43.96
CA PRO A 435 -32.63 -11.22 -43.68
C PRO A 435 -31.98 -12.54 -44.16
N ARG A 436 -30.67 -12.53 -44.42
CA ARG A 436 -29.91 -13.72 -44.82
C ARG A 436 -28.71 -13.92 -43.91
N PHE A 437 -28.98 -14.13 -42.62
CA PHE A 437 -27.96 -14.54 -41.64
C PHE A 437 -28.32 -15.90 -41.03
N GLY A 438 -27.31 -16.53 -40.44
CA GLY A 438 -27.42 -17.87 -39.88
C GLY A 438 -28.27 -17.91 -38.61
N MET A 439 -29.06 -18.96 -38.46
CA MET A 439 -29.79 -19.28 -37.23
C MET A 439 -29.50 -20.70 -36.76
N GLY A 440 -29.85 -20.99 -35.51
CA GLY A 440 -29.63 -22.26 -34.86
C GLY A 440 -30.73 -22.62 -33.89
N MET A 441 -30.89 -23.92 -33.68
CA MET A 441 -31.79 -24.52 -32.70
C MET A 441 -31.08 -25.70 -32.04
N TYR A 442 -31.13 -25.74 -30.72
CA TYR A 442 -30.57 -26.81 -29.89
C TYR A 442 -31.68 -27.47 -29.09
N VAL A 443 -31.76 -28.80 -29.15
CA VAL A 443 -32.82 -29.59 -28.52
C VAL A 443 -32.21 -30.75 -27.75
N ILE A 444 -32.73 -30.99 -26.55
CA ILE A 444 -32.29 -32.06 -25.64
C ILE A 444 -33.35 -33.17 -25.55
N ASN A 445 -32.90 -34.37 -25.20
CA ASN A 445 -33.76 -35.48 -24.82
C ASN A 445 -34.18 -35.37 -23.35
N ALA A 446 -35.13 -36.20 -22.92
CA ALA A 446 -35.59 -36.29 -21.52
C ALA A 446 -34.52 -36.77 -20.52
N ASN A 447 -33.28 -37.02 -20.95
CA ASN A 447 -32.14 -37.35 -20.10
C ASN A 447 -31.05 -36.26 -20.16
N GLY A 448 -31.36 -35.07 -20.69
CA GLY A 448 -30.43 -33.96 -20.88
C GLY A 448 -29.47 -34.10 -22.06
N SER A 449 -29.36 -35.27 -22.70
CA SER A 449 -28.42 -35.45 -23.80
C SER A 449 -28.88 -34.70 -25.05
N GLU A 450 -27.94 -34.19 -25.84
CA GLU A 450 -28.25 -33.58 -27.15
C GLU A 450 -29.12 -34.53 -27.98
N MET A 451 -30.28 -34.03 -28.43
CA MET A 451 -31.13 -34.72 -29.38
C MET A 451 -30.68 -34.39 -30.80
N PHE A 452 -30.57 -33.11 -31.11
CA PHE A 452 -29.92 -32.62 -32.32
C PHE A 452 -29.64 -31.12 -32.22
N LYS A 453 -28.77 -30.69 -33.13
CA LYS A 453 -28.51 -29.31 -33.48
C LYS A 453 -28.87 -29.08 -34.95
N ARG A 454 -29.59 -27.99 -35.25
CA ARG A 454 -29.95 -27.61 -36.63
C ARG A 454 -29.60 -26.16 -36.88
N THR A 455 -29.11 -25.88 -38.08
CA THR A 455 -28.81 -24.52 -38.54
C THR A 455 -29.55 -24.22 -39.85
N GLY A 456 -29.78 -22.94 -40.11
CA GLY A 456 -30.51 -22.47 -41.27
C GLY A 456 -30.44 -20.96 -41.41
N TYR A 457 -31.44 -20.35 -42.03
CA TYR A 457 -31.59 -18.90 -42.16
C TYR A 457 -33.07 -18.50 -42.04
N ILE A 458 -33.32 -17.24 -41.72
CA ILE A 458 -34.69 -16.68 -41.72
C ILE A 458 -35.12 -16.55 -43.18
N VAL A 459 -36.26 -17.15 -43.54
CA VAL A 459 -36.85 -16.96 -44.86
C VAL A 459 -37.65 -15.66 -44.90
N ARG A 460 -38.41 -15.39 -43.83
CA ARG A 460 -39.25 -14.21 -43.67
C ARG A 460 -39.46 -13.90 -42.20
N LYS A 461 -39.15 -12.68 -41.77
CA LYS A 461 -39.35 -12.24 -40.37
C LYS A 461 -40.83 -12.23 -39.97
N THR A 462 -41.67 -11.75 -40.89
CA THR A 462 -43.12 -11.60 -40.67
C THR A 462 -43.88 -12.08 -41.90
N GLY A 463 -44.68 -13.13 -41.73
CA GLY A 463 -45.65 -13.63 -42.70
C GLY A 463 -47.03 -13.75 -42.07
N TYR A 464 -48.07 -13.73 -42.90
CA TYR A 464 -49.45 -13.96 -42.50
C TYR A 464 -49.99 -15.16 -43.26
N LEU A 465 -50.65 -16.08 -42.55
CA LEU A 465 -51.23 -17.29 -43.14
C LEU A 465 -52.76 -17.23 -43.21
N ALA A 466 -53.35 -16.07 -42.93
CA ALA A 466 -54.81 -15.84 -42.97
C ALA A 466 -55.43 -16.17 -44.35
N GLU A 467 -54.66 -16.07 -45.44
CA GLU A 467 -55.10 -16.47 -46.79
C GLU A 467 -55.31 -17.99 -46.94
N TYR A 468 -54.69 -18.79 -46.05
CA TYR A 468 -54.75 -20.26 -46.07
C TYR A 468 -55.58 -20.84 -44.93
N PHE A 469 -55.78 -20.07 -43.86
CA PHE A 469 -56.44 -20.51 -42.63
C PHE A 469 -57.31 -19.40 -42.06
N GLU A 470 -58.64 -19.60 -42.04
CA GLU A 470 -59.64 -18.59 -41.61
C GLU A 470 -59.44 -18.06 -40.17
N ASN A 471 -58.64 -18.71 -39.33
CA ASN A 471 -58.38 -18.33 -37.93
C ASN A 471 -56.89 -18.10 -37.62
N PHE A 472 -56.07 -17.81 -38.64
CA PHE A 472 -54.61 -17.66 -38.51
C PHE A 472 -54.19 -16.24 -38.89
N ASP A 473 -54.83 -15.27 -38.22
CA ASP A 473 -54.62 -13.83 -38.40
C ASP A 473 -53.63 -13.27 -37.38
N TYR A 474 -52.45 -13.88 -37.31
CA TYR A 474 -51.35 -13.42 -36.48
C TYR A 474 -50.02 -13.63 -37.21
N PRO A 475 -49.00 -12.80 -36.94
CA PRO A 475 -47.72 -12.88 -37.63
C PRO A 475 -46.96 -14.16 -37.26
N VAL A 476 -46.31 -14.77 -38.25
CA VAL A 476 -45.40 -15.91 -38.06
C VAL A 476 -44.04 -15.64 -38.70
N MET A 477 -42.98 -16.15 -38.09
CA MET A 477 -41.65 -16.14 -38.68
C MET A 477 -41.44 -17.41 -39.51
N GLU A 478 -41.09 -17.26 -40.79
CA GLU A 478 -40.75 -18.37 -41.66
C GLU A 478 -39.25 -18.65 -41.62
N VAL A 479 -38.87 -19.89 -41.36
CA VAL A 479 -37.48 -20.32 -41.16
C VAL A 479 -37.09 -21.46 -42.09
N SER A 480 -35.80 -21.57 -42.42
CA SER A 480 -35.29 -22.71 -43.20
C SER A 480 -34.89 -23.89 -42.32
N VAL A 481 -34.80 -23.68 -41.00
CA VAL A 481 -34.49 -24.75 -40.04
C VAL A 481 -35.62 -25.76 -40.07
N ARG A 482 -35.30 -27.00 -40.43
CA ARG A 482 -36.29 -28.08 -40.47
C ARG A 482 -36.90 -28.25 -39.08
N LEU A 483 -38.23 -28.27 -39.00
CA LEU A 483 -38.98 -28.62 -37.79
C LEU A 483 -39.58 -30.01 -37.93
N THR A 484 -39.46 -30.82 -36.88
CA THR A 484 -40.00 -32.19 -36.81
C THR A 484 -40.81 -32.34 -35.52
N PRO A 485 -41.64 -33.38 -35.36
CA PRO A 485 -42.30 -33.63 -34.08
C PRO A 485 -41.29 -33.67 -32.91
N GLY A 486 -41.66 -33.04 -31.79
CA GLY A 486 -40.84 -32.93 -30.57
C GLY A 486 -39.99 -31.67 -30.44
N VAL A 487 -39.84 -30.88 -31.51
CA VAL A 487 -39.04 -29.63 -31.48
C VAL A 487 -39.88 -28.38 -31.17
N SER A 488 -41.20 -28.51 -31.19
CA SER A 488 -42.12 -27.42 -30.87
C SER A 488 -41.84 -26.90 -29.47
N GLY A 489 -41.71 -25.58 -29.34
CA GLY A 489 -41.35 -24.85 -28.14
C GLY A 489 -39.84 -24.55 -28.02
N SER A 490 -39.00 -25.01 -28.95
CA SER A 490 -37.57 -24.72 -28.93
C SER A 490 -37.28 -23.26 -29.27
N ALA A 491 -36.27 -22.69 -28.62
CA ALA A 491 -35.69 -21.40 -29.01
C ALA A 491 -34.98 -21.52 -30.37
N ILE A 492 -35.25 -20.57 -31.27
CA ILE A 492 -34.47 -20.35 -32.49
C ILE A 492 -33.71 -19.04 -32.33
N ILE A 493 -32.38 -19.13 -32.41
CA ILE A 493 -31.45 -18.01 -32.16
C ILE A 493 -30.66 -17.65 -33.42
N ASP A 494 -30.11 -16.44 -33.46
CA ASP A 494 -29.08 -16.07 -34.43
C ASP A 494 -27.68 -16.52 -34.01
N ALA A 495 -26.68 -16.22 -34.85
CA ALA A 495 -25.28 -16.52 -34.57
C ALA A 495 -24.63 -15.62 -33.50
N HIS A 496 -25.40 -14.71 -32.90
CA HIS A 496 -25.04 -13.95 -31.71
C HIS A 496 -25.72 -14.50 -30.44
N ALA A 497 -26.58 -15.52 -30.53
CA ALA A 497 -27.42 -16.05 -29.45
C ALA A 497 -28.65 -15.19 -29.08
N ASN A 498 -29.02 -14.20 -29.89
CA ASN A 498 -30.29 -13.49 -29.71
C ASN A 498 -31.46 -14.42 -30.06
N LEU A 499 -32.49 -14.47 -29.20
CA LEU A 499 -33.76 -15.13 -29.53
C LEU A 499 -34.45 -14.43 -30.71
N LEU A 500 -34.82 -15.20 -31.72
CA LEU A 500 -35.54 -14.72 -32.91
C LEU A 500 -37.01 -15.13 -32.88
N CYS A 501 -37.29 -16.39 -32.57
CA CYS A 501 -38.63 -16.95 -32.51
C CYS A 501 -38.63 -18.27 -31.74
N MET A 502 -39.82 -18.77 -31.44
CA MET A 502 -40.02 -20.12 -30.89
C MET A 502 -40.53 -21.06 -31.98
N ALA A 503 -39.84 -22.18 -32.19
CA ALA A 503 -40.25 -23.19 -33.17
C ALA A 503 -41.68 -23.68 -32.88
N ALA A 504 -42.58 -23.65 -33.88
CA ALA A 504 -44.00 -23.95 -33.64
C ALA A 504 -44.49 -25.13 -34.50
N PHE A 505 -44.57 -24.93 -35.82
CA PHE A 505 -45.19 -25.90 -36.73
C PHE A 505 -44.57 -25.88 -38.12
N TYR A 506 -44.89 -26.89 -38.93
CA TYR A 506 -44.58 -26.92 -40.34
C TYR A 506 -45.85 -27.06 -41.16
N TRP A 507 -45.80 -26.62 -42.42
CA TRP A 507 -46.92 -26.70 -43.33
C TRP A 507 -46.48 -27.23 -44.69
N ASP A 508 -47.26 -28.14 -45.27
CA ASP A 508 -47.04 -28.67 -46.61
C ASP A 508 -47.95 -27.91 -47.60
N HIS A 509 -47.36 -27.06 -48.44
CA HIS A 509 -48.07 -26.25 -49.44
C HIS A 509 -47.42 -26.37 -50.82
N ASN A 510 -48.22 -26.58 -51.87
CA ASN A 510 -47.76 -26.67 -53.27
C ASN A 510 -46.57 -27.62 -53.52
N GLY A 511 -46.46 -28.70 -52.73
CA GLY A 511 -45.39 -29.69 -52.86
C GLY A 511 -44.07 -29.29 -52.17
N SER A 512 -44.04 -28.17 -51.43
CA SER A 512 -42.94 -27.77 -50.55
C SER A 512 -43.38 -27.76 -49.09
N ARG A 513 -42.47 -28.15 -48.20
CA ARG A 513 -42.64 -28.01 -46.75
C ARG A 513 -42.00 -26.72 -46.27
N GLU A 514 -42.79 -25.90 -45.60
CA GLU A 514 -42.41 -24.63 -44.99
C GLU A 514 -42.44 -24.76 -43.46
N TYR A 515 -41.64 -23.96 -42.76
CA TYR A 515 -41.47 -24.06 -41.31
C TYR A 515 -41.69 -22.70 -40.67
N TYR A 516 -42.42 -22.70 -39.55
CA TYR A 516 -42.91 -21.49 -38.92
C TYR A 516 -42.63 -21.48 -37.41
N GLY A 517 -42.31 -20.31 -36.89
CA GLY A 517 -42.15 -20.03 -35.47
C GLY A 517 -43.01 -18.87 -35.00
N VAL A 518 -43.34 -18.87 -33.71
CA VAL A 518 -43.99 -17.75 -33.01
C VAL A 518 -42.98 -16.62 -32.86
N SER A 519 -43.37 -15.39 -33.23
CA SER A 519 -42.47 -14.26 -33.23
C SER A 519 -42.02 -13.87 -31.81
N LEU A 520 -40.85 -13.24 -31.67
CA LEU A 520 -40.39 -12.74 -30.37
C LEU A 520 -41.39 -11.74 -29.77
N GLU A 521 -41.93 -10.83 -30.59
CA GLU A 521 -42.91 -9.81 -30.14
C GLU A 521 -44.14 -10.47 -29.51
N ASP A 522 -44.71 -11.48 -30.16
CA ASP A 522 -45.87 -12.21 -29.67
C ASP A 522 -45.61 -12.93 -28.33
N ILE A 523 -44.40 -13.47 -28.14
CA ILE A 523 -43.99 -14.12 -26.87
C ILE A 523 -43.90 -13.07 -25.76
N LEU A 524 -43.29 -11.92 -26.05
CA LEU A 524 -43.09 -10.83 -25.09
C LEU A 524 -44.41 -10.15 -24.72
N ASP A 525 -45.27 -9.87 -25.69
CA ASP A 525 -46.58 -9.28 -25.46
C ASP A 525 -47.44 -10.20 -24.57
N PHE A 526 -47.47 -11.51 -24.86
CA PHE A 526 -48.18 -12.46 -24.01
C PHE A 526 -47.57 -12.60 -22.62
N TYR A 527 -46.24 -12.50 -22.49
CA TYR A 527 -45.61 -12.47 -21.16
C TYR A 527 -46.03 -11.23 -20.37
N GLU A 528 -45.99 -10.04 -20.98
CA GLU A 528 -46.40 -8.78 -20.33
C GLU A 528 -47.87 -8.83 -19.90
N ASP A 529 -48.74 -9.41 -20.72
CA ASP A 529 -50.17 -9.61 -20.39
C ASP A 529 -50.38 -10.54 -19.18
N VAL A 530 -49.57 -11.58 -19.04
CA VAL A 530 -49.71 -12.59 -17.98
C VAL A 530 -49.09 -12.13 -16.67
N PHE A 531 -47.87 -11.58 -16.73
CA PHE A 531 -47.06 -11.28 -15.55
C PHE A 531 -47.05 -9.79 -15.17
N GLY A 532 -47.55 -8.90 -16.03
CA GLY A 532 -47.62 -7.46 -15.77
C GLY A 532 -46.26 -6.76 -15.78
N GLU A 533 -45.22 -7.42 -16.31
CA GLU A 533 -43.87 -6.90 -16.44
C GLU A 533 -43.24 -7.33 -17.77
N ARG A 534 -42.20 -6.62 -18.22
CA ARG A 534 -41.47 -6.93 -19.45
C ARG A 534 -40.25 -7.80 -19.17
N LEU A 535 -39.97 -8.73 -20.09
CA LEU A 535 -38.71 -9.49 -20.14
C LEU A 535 -37.54 -8.74 -20.80
N GLU A 536 -37.76 -7.50 -21.23
CA GLU A 536 -36.74 -6.69 -21.89
C GLU A 536 -35.70 -6.19 -20.89
N TYR A 537 -34.45 -6.61 -21.08
CA TYR A 537 -33.31 -6.14 -20.31
C TYR A 537 -32.49 -5.06 -21.06
N TYR A 538 -32.92 -4.66 -22.28
CA TYR A 538 -32.18 -3.82 -23.24
C TYR A 538 -33.02 -2.88 -24.08
#